data_AF-A0A2M9P7G4-F1
#
_entry.id   AF-A0A2M9P7G4-F1
#
_cell.length_a   1.000
_cell.length_b   1.000
_cell.length_c   1.000
_cell.angle_alpha   90.00
_cell.angle_beta   90.00
_cell.angle_gamma   90.00
#
_symmetry.space_group_name_H-M   'P 1'
#
loop_
_entity.id
_entity.type
_entity.pdbx_description
1 polymer ?
#
loop_
_entity_poly.entity_id
_entity_poly.type
_entity_poly.pdbx_seq_one_letter_code
_entity_poly.pdbx_strand_id
1 'polypeptide(L)'
;AAEGWPAIYDRSYLQTNIAGGEGYDWFYASATDDPRRCGPPITDGAASKPWVFRYKDLRAWWSNPHYDRPGGVEVGAPTAWVPESKPIWFTELGCPAIDRGTNQPNVFFDPKSSESFTPHFSRGWRDDAIQRAYLEATYLWWGEAANNPLSSVYGGPMVHVPECAAWTWDARPYPFFPALTDVWTDG
;
A
#
# COMPACT_ATOMS: atom_id res chain seq x y z
N ALA A 1 -14.29 7.86 -10.70
CA ALA A 1 -12.85 8.17 -10.74
C ALA A 1 -12.64 9.51 -10.06
N ALA A 2 -11.43 9.81 -9.59
CA ALA A 2 -11.08 11.18 -9.20
C ALA A 2 -11.19 12.12 -10.42
N GLU A 3 -11.37 13.42 -10.18
CA GLU A 3 -11.52 14.44 -11.22
C GLU A 3 -10.34 14.38 -12.21
N GLY A 4 -10.63 14.33 -13.51
CA GLY A 4 -9.62 14.26 -14.58
C GLY A 4 -9.18 12.85 -15.03
N TRP A 5 -9.62 11.78 -14.37
CA TRP A 5 -9.27 10.39 -14.77
C TRP A 5 -10.48 9.65 -15.37
N PRO A 6 -10.29 8.88 -16.46
CA PRO A 6 -11.39 8.25 -17.18
C PRO A 6 -12.04 7.10 -16.39
N ALA A 7 -11.29 6.41 -15.53
CA ALA A 7 -11.77 5.28 -14.74
C ALA A 7 -10.94 5.06 -13.47
N ILE A 8 -11.49 4.30 -12.52
CA ILE A 8 -10.75 3.85 -11.32
C ILE A 8 -9.67 2.81 -11.65
N TYR A 9 -9.67 2.27 -12.88
CA TYR A 9 -8.69 1.33 -13.40
C TYR A 9 -7.53 2.00 -14.13
N ASP A 10 -7.56 3.33 -14.28
CA ASP A 10 -6.52 4.04 -15.01
C ASP A 10 -5.16 3.82 -14.34
N ARG A 11 -4.21 3.25 -15.07
CA ARG A 11 -2.91 2.88 -14.50
C ARG A 11 -2.16 4.10 -13.99
N SER A 12 -2.19 5.21 -14.72
CA SER A 12 -1.49 6.43 -14.33
C SER A 12 -2.12 7.01 -13.06
N TYR A 13 -3.45 6.99 -12.94
CA TYR A 13 -4.15 7.34 -11.69
C TYR A 13 -3.72 6.45 -10.52
N LEU A 14 -3.66 5.13 -10.71
CA LEU A 14 -3.26 4.22 -9.65
C LEU A 14 -1.79 4.44 -9.24
N GLN A 15 -0.91 4.70 -10.21
CA GLN A 15 0.52 4.92 -10.00
C GLN A 15 0.83 6.21 -9.24
N THR A 16 0.09 7.31 -9.49
CA THR A 16 0.26 8.55 -8.70
C THR A 16 -0.05 8.35 -7.23
N ASN A 17 -0.82 7.31 -6.88
CA ASN A 17 -1.16 6.96 -5.51
C ASN A 17 -0.20 5.94 -4.88
N ILE A 18 0.90 5.51 -5.53
CA ILE A 18 1.83 4.55 -4.89
C ILE A 18 2.75 5.25 -3.88
N ALA A 19 3.36 6.36 -4.28
CA ALA A 19 4.21 7.21 -3.44
C ALA A 19 3.67 8.65 -3.40
N GLY A 20 2.36 8.76 -3.18
CA GLY A 20 1.60 10.02 -3.17
C GLY A 20 0.20 9.81 -2.59
N GLY A 21 -0.58 10.88 -2.44
CA GLY A 21 -1.95 10.86 -1.93
C GLY A 21 -2.05 10.53 -0.43
N GLU A 22 -3.11 9.83 -0.03
CA GLU A 22 -3.30 9.41 1.36
C GLU A 22 -2.12 8.56 1.85
N GLY A 23 -1.62 8.85 3.05
CA GLY A 23 -0.47 8.16 3.66
C GLY A 23 0.89 8.63 3.18
N TYR A 24 0.93 9.59 2.25
CA TYR A 24 2.16 10.25 1.79
C TYR A 24 2.02 11.78 1.87
N ASP A 25 1.08 12.35 1.12
CA ASP A 25 0.85 13.79 1.08
C ASP A 25 -0.03 14.24 2.25
N TRP A 26 -1.08 13.48 2.56
CA TRP A 26 -2.11 13.84 3.54
C TRP A 26 -2.70 12.60 4.23
N PHE A 27 -3.52 12.82 5.27
CA PHE A 27 -4.24 11.76 5.99
C PHE A 27 -5.61 12.24 6.46
N TYR A 28 -6.56 11.32 6.68
CA TYR A 28 -7.79 11.64 7.42
C TYR A 28 -7.51 11.57 8.92
N ALA A 29 -7.77 12.67 9.64
CA ALA A 29 -7.57 12.76 11.08
C ALA A 29 -8.77 12.18 11.86
N SER A 30 -9.95 12.15 11.23
CA SER A 30 -11.19 11.68 11.83
C SER A 30 -12.11 11.03 10.79
N ALA A 31 -12.97 10.12 11.25
CA ALA A 31 -14.05 9.55 10.45
C ALA A 31 -15.08 10.59 9.95
N THR A 32 -15.06 11.81 10.50
CA THR A 32 -15.93 12.93 10.09
C THR A 32 -15.36 13.78 8.96
N ASP A 33 -14.13 13.54 8.53
CA ASP A 33 -13.49 14.34 7.48
C ASP A 33 -14.21 14.14 6.13
N ASP A 34 -14.33 15.22 5.33
CA ASP A 34 -15.01 15.15 4.02
C ASP A 34 -14.15 14.34 3.04
N PRO A 35 -14.63 13.18 2.56
CA PRO A 35 -13.84 12.33 1.66
C PRO A 35 -13.61 12.92 0.28
N ARG A 36 -14.28 14.04 -0.05
CA ARG A 36 -14.08 14.78 -1.30
C ARG A 36 -12.98 15.83 -1.20
N ARG A 37 -12.37 15.98 -0.02
CA ARG A 37 -11.24 16.89 0.21
C ARG A 37 -10.04 16.08 0.65
N CYS A 38 -8.86 16.48 0.18
CA CYS A 38 -7.62 15.99 0.77
C CYS A 38 -7.56 16.43 2.23
N GLY A 39 -7.14 15.53 3.12
CA GLY A 39 -6.92 15.84 4.52
C GLY A 39 -5.74 16.80 4.75
N PRO A 40 -5.43 17.14 6.01
CA PRO A 40 -4.25 17.92 6.33
C PRO A 40 -2.95 17.24 5.83
N PRO A 41 -1.93 18.03 5.47
CA PRO A 41 -0.66 17.47 5.03
C PRO A 41 0.04 16.70 6.14
N ILE A 42 0.72 15.62 5.79
CA ILE A 42 1.60 14.89 6.74
C ILE A 42 2.88 15.71 6.93
N THR A 43 3.08 16.22 8.15
CA THR A 43 4.26 16.98 8.56
C THR A 43 4.91 16.34 9.79
N ASP A 44 6.21 16.59 9.97
CA ASP A 44 6.91 16.13 11.18
C ASP A 44 6.56 16.99 12.41
N GLY A 45 6.35 18.29 12.22
CA GLY A 45 6.18 19.25 13.32
C GLY A 45 7.41 19.45 14.23
N ALA A 46 8.47 18.65 14.03
CA ALA A 46 9.70 18.68 14.80
C ALA A 46 10.95 18.79 13.89
N ALA A 47 11.61 17.67 13.58
CA ALA A 47 12.91 17.66 12.88
C ALA A 47 12.82 17.80 11.35
N SER A 48 11.66 18.20 10.82
CA SER A 48 11.39 18.33 9.38
C SER A 48 11.62 17.04 8.57
N LYS A 49 11.35 15.88 9.18
CA LYS A 49 11.41 14.53 8.57
C LYS A 49 10.01 13.92 8.46
N PRO A 50 9.12 14.44 7.59
CA PRO A 50 7.74 13.97 7.51
C PRO A 50 7.64 12.50 7.11
N TRP A 51 8.67 11.95 6.45
CA TRP A 51 8.77 10.54 6.07
C TRP A 51 8.66 9.57 7.25
N VAL A 52 8.96 10.00 8.49
CA VAL A 52 8.74 9.19 9.69
C VAL A 52 7.25 8.85 9.89
N PHE A 53 6.35 9.69 9.37
CA PHE A 53 4.89 9.52 9.46
C PHE A 53 4.23 9.13 8.13
N ARG A 54 4.98 9.12 7.02
CA ARG A 54 4.49 8.73 5.69
C ARG A 54 4.79 7.26 5.45
N TYR A 55 3.86 6.38 5.77
CA TYR A 55 4.06 4.94 5.63
C TYR A 55 4.29 4.47 4.17
N LYS A 56 4.00 5.33 3.18
CA LYS A 56 4.27 5.08 1.75
C LYS A 56 5.61 5.62 1.28
N ASP A 57 6.29 6.44 2.09
CA ASP A 57 7.57 7.06 1.72
C ASP A 57 8.75 6.10 1.96
N LEU A 58 8.69 4.96 1.27
CA LEU A 58 9.69 3.90 1.36
C LEU A 58 11.07 4.41 0.97
N ARG A 59 11.14 5.34 -0.01
CA ARG A 59 12.41 5.92 -0.46
C ARG A 59 13.07 6.72 0.65
N ALA A 60 12.38 7.70 1.22
CA ALA A 60 12.99 8.51 2.26
C ALA A 60 13.28 7.67 3.51
N TRP A 61 12.41 6.73 3.87
CA TRP A 61 12.70 5.82 4.97
C TRP A 61 13.99 5.01 4.71
N TRP A 62 14.15 4.46 3.51
CA TRP A 62 15.28 3.61 3.15
C TRP A 62 16.60 4.38 3.01
N SER A 63 16.57 5.59 2.46
CA SER A 63 17.78 6.35 2.10
C SER A 63 18.26 7.35 3.15
N ASN A 64 17.57 7.51 4.29
CA ASN A 64 17.97 8.46 5.34
C ASN A 64 18.50 7.78 6.60
N PRO A 65 19.40 8.44 7.37
CA PRO A 65 19.75 8.01 8.71
C PRO A 65 18.53 8.10 9.65
N HIS A 66 18.38 7.11 10.52
CA HIS A 66 17.28 7.07 11.49
C HIS A 66 17.75 7.56 12.84
N TYR A 67 16.83 8.14 13.62
CA TYR A 67 17.11 8.70 14.94
C TYR A 67 15.97 8.33 15.88
N ASP A 68 16.30 7.94 17.11
CA ASP A 68 15.29 7.66 18.12
C ASP A 68 14.60 8.95 18.58
N ARG A 69 13.32 8.83 18.94
CA ARG A 69 12.47 9.95 19.37
C ARG A 69 11.73 9.69 20.69
N PRO A 70 12.42 9.41 21.81
CA PRO A 70 11.77 9.20 23.10
C PRO A 70 10.97 10.45 23.49
N GLY A 71 9.68 10.27 23.82
CA GLY A 71 8.78 11.39 24.11
C GLY A 71 8.51 12.31 22.91
N GLY A 72 8.80 11.86 21.68
CA GLY A 72 8.61 12.64 20.45
C GLY A 72 9.77 13.57 20.10
N VAL A 73 10.87 13.58 20.87
CA VAL A 73 12.02 14.46 20.64
C VAL A 73 13.20 13.66 20.09
N GLU A 74 13.71 14.08 18.94
CA GLU A 74 14.84 13.44 18.27
C GLU A 74 16.14 13.55 19.06
N VAL A 75 16.81 12.42 19.28
CA VAL A 75 18.16 12.40 19.88
C VAL A 75 19.22 12.72 18.83
N GLY A 76 20.36 13.27 19.26
CA GLY A 76 21.37 13.78 18.32
C GLY A 76 22.15 12.70 17.55
N ALA A 77 22.22 11.47 18.06
CA ALA A 77 22.94 10.38 17.40
C ALA A 77 21.99 9.51 16.57
N PRO A 78 22.37 9.12 15.34
CA PRO A 78 21.57 8.18 14.56
C PRO A 78 21.61 6.78 15.19
N THR A 79 20.60 5.97 14.87
CA THR A 79 20.58 4.55 15.20
C THR A 79 21.62 3.77 14.37
N ALA A 80 21.75 2.47 14.63
CA ALA A 80 22.62 1.60 13.84
C ALA A 80 22.11 1.34 12.41
N TRP A 81 20.97 1.91 12.01
CA TRP A 81 20.49 1.83 10.64
C TRP A 81 21.51 2.48 9.68
N VAL A 82 21.95 1.70 8.70
CA VAL A 82 22.76 2.20 7.59
C VAL A 82 21.81 2.46 6.42
N PRO A 83 21.72 3.70 5.91
CA PRO A 83 20.94 4.00 4.72
C PRO A 83 21.25 3.06 3.58
N GLU A 84 20.21 2.64 2.86
CA GLU A 84 20.31 1.79 1.68
C GLU A 84 20.92 0.39 1.92
N SER A 85 21.03 -0.05 3.18
CA SER A 85 21.79 -1.26 3.53
C SER A 85 21.14 -2.59 3.15
N LYS A 86 19.82 -2.61 2.95
CA LYS A 86 19.05 -3.81 2.57
C LYS A 86 17.95 -3.48 1.58
N PRO A 87 17.61 -4.38 0.65
CA PRO A 87 16.41 -4.23 -0.16
C PRO A 87 15.14 -4.38 0.68
N ILE A 88 14.04 -3.86 0.14
CA ILE A 88 12.68 -4.05 0.60
C ILE A 88 12.02 -5.07 -0.33
N TRP A 89 11.28 -6.02 0.23
CA TRP A 89 10.30 -6.81 -0.51
C TRP A 89 8.97 -6.79 0.25
N PHE A 90 7.88 -6.83 -0.50
CA PHE A 90 6.55 -6.88 0.09
C PHE A 90 6.19 -8.34 0.34
N THR A 91 6.18 -8.75 1.61
CA THR A 91 5.70 -10.09 1.99
C THR A 91 4.22 -10.26 1.70
N GLU A 92 3.48 -9.15 1.61
CA GLU A 92 2.10 -9.10 1.16
C GLU A 92 1.92 -7.89 0.24
N LEU A 93 1.34 -8.13 -0.94
CA LEU A 93 0.98 -7.11 -1.90
C LEU A 93 -0.34 -7.49 -2.58
N GLY A 94 -1.32 -6.59 -2.59
CA GLY A 94 -2.56 -6.84 -3.30
C GLY A 94 -3.66 -5.88 -2.89
N CYS A 95 -4.83 -6.09 -3.49
CA CYS A 95 -6.09 -5.50 -3.03
C CYS A 95 -7.22 -6.51 -3.27
N PRO A 96 -8.36 -6.40 -2.57
CA PRO A 96 -9.49 -7.28 -2.83
C PRO A 96 -10.07 -7.04 -4.23
N ALA A 97 -10.57 -8.11 -4.85
CA ALA A 97 -11.33 -8.06 -6.12
C ALA A 97 -12.77 -7.57 -5.88
N ILE A 98 -12.88 -6.39 -5.28
CA ILE A 98 -14.12 -5.71 -4.88
C ILE A 98 -14.07 -4.29 -5.43
N ASP A 99 -15.21 -3.74 -5.87
CA ASP A 99 -15.36 -2.35 -6.34
C ASP A 99 -14.54 -1.38 -5.47
N ARG A 100 -13.65 -0.60 -6.08
CA ARG A 100 -12.73 0.32 -5.39
C ARG A 100 -11.78 -0.35 -4.37
N GLY A 101 -11.37 -1.60 -4.64
CA GLY A 101 -10.39 -2.35 -3.84
C GLY A 101 -9.14 -1.56 -3.46
N THR A 102 -8.69 -0.68 -4.35
CA THR A 102 -7.50 0.15 -4.16
C THR A 102 -7.64 1.26 -3.11
N ASN A 103 -8.86 1.60 -2.69
CA ASN A 103 -9.08 2.63 -1.67
C ASN A 103 -8.69 2.18 -0.26
N GLN A 104 -8.66 0.86 -0.03
CA GLN A 104 -8.25 0.29 1.25
C GLN A 104 -7.68 -1.12 0.98
N PRO A 105 -6.49 -1.22 0.37
CA PRO A 105 -5.99 -2.48 -0.19
C PRO A 105 -5.75 -3.57 0.85
N ASN A 106 -5.64 -3.21 2.13
CA ASN A 106 -5.38 -4.11 3.25
C ASN A 106 -6.63 -4.84 3.79
N VAL A 107 -7.86 -4.49 3.37
CA VAL A 107 -9.07 -5.16 3.86
C VAL A 107 -9.50 -6.32 2.97
N PHE A 108 -10.23 -7.26 3.57
CA PHE A 108 -10.85 -8.39 2.92
C PHE A 108 -12.27 -8.59 3.46
N PHE A 109 -13.09 -9.34 2.72
CA PHE A 109 -14.44 -9.69 3.14
C PHE A 109 -14.52 -11.17 3.48
N ASP A 110 -14.82 -11.47 4.73
CA ASP A 110 -15.14 -12.81 5.24
C ASP A 110 -16.22 -12.69 6.31
N PRO A 111 -17.47 -13.16 6.10
CA PRO A 111 -18.54 -13.09 7.09
C PRO A 111 -18.22 -13.71 8.46
N LYS A 112 -17.17 -14.53 8.55
CA LYS A 112 -16.74 -15.20 9.78
C LYS A 112 -15.65 -14.43 10.54
N SER A 113 -15.06 -13.41 9.93
CA SER A 113 -13.97 -12.63 10.51
C SER A 113 -14.49 -11.34 11.15
N SER A 114 -13.93 -10.97 12.31
CA SER A 114 -14.12 -9.63 12.90
C SER A 114 -13.37 -8.53 12.14
N GLU A 115 -12.47 -8.90 11.24
CA GLU A 115 -11.69 -7.99 10.38
C GLU A 115 -12.29 -7.88 8.96
N SER A 116 -13.57 -8.27 8.82
CA SER A 116 -14.29 -8.28 7.55
C SER A 116 -14.82 -6.89 7.18
N PHE A 117 -14.23 -6.30 6.15
CA PHE A 117 -14.60 -4.97 5.68
C PHE A 117 -14.60 -4.88 4.15
N THR A 118 -15.49 -4.06 3.62
CA THR A 118 -15.40 -3.60 2.22
C THR A 118 -14.56 -2.33 2.14
N PRO A 119 -13.79 -2.12 1.06
CA PRO A 119 -12.97 -0.92 0.89
C PRO A 119 -13.77 0.38 1.04
N HIS A 120 -13.09 1.46 1.43
CA HIS A 120 -13.73 2.77 1.57
C HIS A 120 -14.49 3.19 0.30
N PHE A 121 -15.75 3.58 0.51
CA PHE A 121 -16.68 4.01 -0.54
C PHE A 121 -17.01 2.94 -1.61
N SER A 122 -16.68 1.68 -1.34
CA SER A 122 -17.04 0.55 -2.19
C SER A 122 -18.55 0.28 -2.16
N ARG A 123 -19.09 -0.24 -3.26
CA ARG A 123 -20.43 -0.85 -3.32
C ARG A 123 -20.44 -2.30 -2.82
N GLY A 124 -19.28 -2.89 -2.52
CA GLY A 124 -19.13 -4.29 -2.11
C GLY A 124 -19.27 -5.31 -3.24
N TRP A 125 -19.39 -4.86 -4.49
CA TRP A 125 -19.55 -5.76 -5.64
C TRP A 125 -18.22 -6.37 -6.05
N ARG A 126 -18.25 -7.62 -6.54
CA ARG A 126 -17.08 -8.25 -7.16
C ARG A 126 -16.60 -7.41 -8.34
N ASP A 127 -15.29 -7.20 -8.39
CA ASP A 127 -14.61 -6.48 -9.46
C ASP A 127 -13.21 -7.10 -9.64
N ASP A 128 -13.07 -8.03 -10.57
CA ASP A 128 -11.77 -8.66 -10.86
C ASP A 128 -10.82 -7.70 -11.60
N ALA A 129 -11.37 -6.71 -12.31
CA ALA A 129 -10.59 -5.78 -13.13
C ALA A 129 -9.80 -4.80 -12.26
N ILE A 130 -10.36 -4.33 -11.14
CA ILE A 130 -9.64 -3.43 -10.22
C ILE A 130 -8.43 -4.10 -9.56
N GLN A 131 -8.55 -5.37 -9.16
CA GLN A 131 -7.42 -6.12 -8.59
C GLN A 131 -6.29 -6.30 -9.60
N ARG A 132 -6.64 -6.70 -10.83
CA ARG A 132 -5.65 -6.80 -11.91
C ARG A 132 -4.97 -5.46 -12.18
N ALA A 133 -5.74 -4.37 -12.26
CA ALA A 133 -5.22 -3.03 -12.52
C ALA A 133 -4.29 -2.55 -11.40
N TYR A 134 -4.62 -2.81 -10.13
CA TYR A 134 -3.78 -2.51 -8.97
C TYR A 134 -2.43 -3.23 -9.04
N LEU A 135 -2.45 -4.56 -9.20
CA LEU A 135 -1.24 -5.36 -9.30
C LEU A 135 -0.36 -4.89 -10.47
N GLU A 136 -0.96 -4.70 -11.65
CA GLU A 136 -0.24 -4.21 -12.83
C GLU A 136 0.39 -2.82 -12.57
N ALA A 137 -0.37 -1.88 -12.00
CA ALA A 137 0.13 -0.55 -11.67
C ALA A 137 1.32 -0.61 -10.70
N THR A 138 1.24 -1.42 -9.64
CA THR A 138 2.28 -1.54 -8.62
C THR A 138 3.54 -2.21 -9.15
N TYR A 139 3.42 -3.36 -9.82
CA TYR A 139 4.58 -4.06 -10.37
C TYR A 139 5.31 -3.22 -11.43
N LEU A 140 4.57 -2.55 -12.32
CA LEU A 140 5.18 -1.68 -13.32
C LEU A 140 5.84 -0.46 -12.69
N TRP A 141 5.22 0.17 -11.68
CA TRP A 141 5.80 1.34 -11.01
C TRP A 141 7.14 1.04 -10.37
N TRP A 142 7.23 -0.06 -9.61
CA TRP A 142 8.49 -0.48 -8.98
C TRP A 142 9.48 -1.10 -9.96
N GLY A 143 9.04 -1.48 -11.17
CA GLY A 143 9.90 -1.89 -12.26
C GLY A 143 10.67 -0.73 -12.93
N GLU A 144 10.19 0.50 -12.77
CA GLU A 144 10.84 1.69 -13.34
C GLU A 144 11.98 2.21 -12.45
N ALA A 145 13.17 2.36 -13.01
CA ALA A 145 14.37 2.82 -12.29
C ALA A 145 14.19 4.23 -11.67
N ALA A 146 13.38 5.09 -12.28
CA ALA A 146 13.06 6.42 -11.75
C ALA A 146 12.35 6.35 -10.39
N ASN A 147 11.58 5.28 -10.15
CA ASN A 147 10.81 5.05 -8.93
C ASN A 147 11.55 4.16 -7.94
N ASN A 148 12.43 3.29 -8.43
CA ASN A 148 13.14 2.27 -7.67
C ASN A 148 14.67 2.44 -7.80
N PRO A 149 15.29 3.33 -7.01
CA PRO A 149 16.70 3.67 -7.14
C PRO A 149 17.61 2.49 -6.75
N LEU A 150 18.85 2.51 -7.25
CA LEU A 150 19.88 1.54 -6.86
C LEU A 150 20.55 1.97 -5.56
N SER A 151 20.84 0.98 -4.71
CA SER A 151 21.65 1.15 -3.50
C SER A 151 23.09 1.46 -3.84
N SER A 152 23.65 2.48 -3.19
CA SER A 152 25.08 2.74 -3.15
C SER A 152 25.88 1.69 -2.36
N VAL A 153 25.21 0.88 -1.53
CA VAL A 153 25.83 -0.15 -0.67
C VAL A 153 25.94 -1.50 -1.37
N TYR A 154 24.86 -1.97 -2.01
CA TYR A 154 24.81 -3.30 -2.64
C TYR A 154 24.57 -3.29 -4.16
N GLY A 155 24.37 -2.12 -4.78
CA GLY A 155 24.25 -1.97 -6.23
C GLY A 155 22.94 -2.46 -6.86
N GLY A 156 21.99 -2.97 -6.05
CA GLY A 156 20.67 -3.44 -6.51
C GLY A 156 19.54 -2.46 -6.20
N PRO A 157 18.31 -2.70 -6.71
CA PRO A 157 17.18 -1.81 -6.48
C PRO A 157 16.73 -1.77 -5.02
N MET A 158 16.14 -0.66 -4.60
CA MET A 158 15.53 -0.47 -3.28
C MET A 158 14.41 -1.50 -3.02
N VAL A 159 13.45 -1.63 -3.94
CA VAL A 159 12.41 -2.65 -3.89
C VAL A 159 12.82 -3.82 -4.78
N HIS A 160 13.04 -4.99 -4.19
CA HIS A 160 13.38 -6.20 -4.91
C HIS A 160 12.11 -6.93 -5.36
N VAL A 161 11.49 -6.41 -6.43
CA VAL A 161 10.21 -6.85 -6.97
C VAL A 161 10.07 -8.37 -7.16
N PRO A 162 11.09 -9.12 -7.62
CA PRO A 162 10.98 -10.58 -7.77
C PRO A 162 10.63 -11.36 -6.49
N GLU A 163 10.94 -10.80 -5.31
CA GLU A 163 10.65 -11.41 -4.01
C GLU A 163 9.36 -10.86 -3.36
N CYS A 164 8.62 -9.97 -4.05
CA CYS A 164 7.33 -9.50 -3.57
C CYS A 164 6.23 -10.55 -3.82
N ALA A 165 5.47 -10.90 -2.78
CA ALA A 165 4.43 -11.91 -2.84
C ALA A 165 3.04 -11.29 -2.96
N ALA A 166 2.28 -11.72 -3.97
CA ALA A 166 0.88 -11.36 -4.11
C ALA A 166 0.05 -12.03 -2.99
N TRP A 167 -0.70 -11.23 -2.23
CA TRP A 167 -1.61 -11.72 -1.21
C TRP A 167 -3.04 -11.81 -1.80
N THR A 168 -3.69 -12.97 -1.85
CA THR A 168 -3.29 -14.29 -1.34
C THR A 168 -3.72 -15.40 -2.29
N TRP A 169 -3.37 -16.64 -1.97
CA TRP A 169 -3.77 -17.82 -2.73
C TRP A 169 -4.65 -18.74 -1.89
N ASP A 170 -5.88 -18.98 -2.35
CA ASP A 170 -6.75 -19.99 -1.77
C ASP A 170 -6.35 -21.37 -2.29
N ALA A 171 -5.91 -22.25 -1.40
CA ALA A 171 -5.49 -23.60 -1.76
C ALA A 171 -6.66 -24.49 -2.21
N ARG A 172 -7.91 -24.08 -1.93
CA ARG A 172 -9.09 -24.83 -2.34
C ARG A 172 -9.31 -24.67 -3.85
N PRO A 173 -9.61 -25.76 -4.56
CA PRO A 173 -9.65 -25.73 -6.02
C PRO A 173 -10.94 -25.08 -6.52
N TYR A 174 -10.82 -24.00 -7.31
CA TYR A 174 -11.92 -23.47 -8.10
C TYR A 174 -12.21 -24.39 -9.31
N PRO A 175 -13.48 -24.65 -9.68
CA PRO A 175 -14.72 -24.12 -9.10
C PRO A 175 -15.32 -24.99 -7.98
N PHE A 176 -14.66 -26.07 -7.56
CA PHE A 176 -15.19 -26.97 -6.54
C PHE A 176 -15.42 -26.26 -5.20
N PHE A 177 -14.52 -25.38 -4.80
CA PHE A 177 -14.83 -24.31 -3.86
C PHE A 177 -15.21 -23.05 -4.65
N PRO A 178 -16.31 -22.35 -4.29
CA PRO A 178 -17.22 -22.64 -3.17
C PRO A 178 -18.38 -23.63 -3.48
N ALA A 179 -18.49 -24.17 -4.70
CA ALA A 179 -19.72 -24.84 -5.15
C ALA A 179 -20.11 -26.15 -4.44
N LEU A 180 -19.14 -26.91 -3.89
CA LEU A 180 -19.39 -28.19 -3.21
C LEU A 180 -19.62 -27.99 -1.71
N THR A 181 -20.82 -27.54 -1.34
CA THR A 181 -21.17 -27.23 0.06
C THR A 181 -21.21 -28.45 1.00
N ASP A 182 -21.34 -29.66 0.45
CA ASP A 182 -21.24 -30.91 1.22
C ASP A 182 -19.78 -31.23 1.63
N VAL A 183 -18.80 -30.63 0.95
CA VAL A 183 -17.36 -30.77 1.25
C VAL A 183 -16.86 -29.55 2.02
N TRP A 184 -17.27 -28.36 1.61
CA TRP A 184 -16.83 -27.08 2.16
C TRP A 184 -17.99 -26.38 2.86
N THR A 185 -17.97 -26.37 4.20
CA THR A 185 -19.01 -25.72 5.02
C THR A 185 -18.93 -24.18 4.99
N ASP A 186 -17.97 -23.63 4.25
CA ASP A 186 -17.72 -22.21 4.08
C ASP A 186 -17.77 -21.74 2.63
N GLY A 187 -18.38 -22.55 1.74
CA GLY A 187 -18.76 -22.14 0.39
C GLY A 187 -19.97 -21.22 0.33
#